data_AF-A0A2V2UNX4-F1
#
_entry.id   AF-A0A2V2UNX4-F1
#
_cell.length_a   1.000
_cell.length_b   1.000
_cell.length_c   1.000
_cell.angle_alpha   90.00
_cell.angle_beta   90.00
_cell.angle_gamma   90.00
#
_symmetry.space_group_name_H-M   'P 1'
#
loop_
_entity.id
_entity.type
_entity.pdbx_description
1 polymer ?
#
loop_
_entity_poly.entity_id
_entity_poly.type
_entity_poly.pdbx_seq_one_letter_code
_entity_poly.pdbx_strand_id
1 'polypeptide(L)'
;MVGTRAEPLKIKVVVGDPNLIDWSDSSLCGILVQTPDAMGMLHDFTTLFGKTKRHGAVSCCGTDLMASVLKPPGEMGADVVLGSAQRFGAPLGYGGPHAAFFAVKEEFKRLIPGRVIGISKDSTGCPAIRMALQTREQHIKRERATSNICTSQALLANVAAFYAIYHGSEGLKEIASEVHIKAKTLSVGLESVGHTVVNGTFFDTITVNLKGITPEDYVTCCVKKGINILLIIVMAPSPYRWMRPVPRAMYCLSWRQQGYNFL
;
A
#
# COMPACT_ATOMS: atom_id res chain seq x y z
N MET A 1 -5.80 -10.85 0.19
CA MET A 1 -6.93 -10.15 0.86
C MET A 1 -7.91 -9.50 -0.12
N VAL A 2 -7.47 -8.70 -1.10
CA VAL A 2 -8.39 -8.01 -2.04
C VAL A 2 -9.32 -8.99 -2.78
N GLY A 3 -8.79 -10.07 -3.35
CA GLY A 3 -9.61 -11.09 -4.05
C GLY A 3 -10.73 -11.67 -3.17
N THR A 4 -10.41 -12.02 -1.92
CA THR A 4 -11.37 -12.55 -0.94
C THR A 4 -12.47 -11.55 -0.58
N ARG A 5 -12.17 -10.24 -0.59
CA ARG A 5 -13.19 -9.19 -0.35
C ARG A 5 -14.02 -8.90 -1.60
N ALA A 6 -13.45 -9.04 -2.78
CA ALA A 6 -14.10 -8.79 -4.06
C ALA A 6 -15.09 -9.89 -4.47
N GLU A 7 -14.75 -11.16 -4.17
CA GLU A 7 -15.54 -12.35 -4.51
C GLU A 7 -17.02 -12.28 -4.05
N PRO A 8 -17.36 -12.04 -2.76
CA PRO A 8 -18.75 -11.97 -2.33
C PRO A 8 -19.51 -10.76 -2.90
N LEU A 9 -18.79 -9.73 -3.36
CA LEU A 9 -19.33 -8.55 -4.02
C LEU A 9 -19.46 -8.72 -5.54
N LYS A 10 -19.05 -9.88 -6.08
CA LYS A 10 -19.02 -10.17 -7.54
C LYS A 10 -18.18 -9.16 -8.32
N ILE A 11 -17.13 -8.63 -7.69
CA ILE A 11 -16.17 -7.73 -8.33
C ILE A 11 -15.04 -8.57 -8.92
N LYS A 12 -14.76 -8.41 -10.22
CA LYS A 12 -13.74 -9.18 -10.93
C LYS A 12 -12.38 -8.56 -10.70
N VAL A 13 -11.45 -9.28 -10.09
CA VAL A 13 -10.07 -8.80 -9.88
C VAL A 13 -9.16 -9.33 -10.98
N VAL A 14 -8.49 -8.43 -11.69
CA VAL A 14 -7.47 -8.75 -12.71
C VAL A 14 -6.11 -8.37 -12.15
N VAL A 15 -5.19 -9.32 -12.09
CA VAL A 15 -3.81 -9.08 -11.62
C VAL A 15 -2.90 -9.09 -12.84
N GLY A 16 -2.09 -8.05 -13.00
CA GLY A 16 -1.26 -7.91 -14.19
C GLY A 16 -0.43 -6.62 -14.22
N ASP A 17 0.18 -6.37 -15.37
CA ASP A 17 0.99 -5.16 -15.61
C ASP A 17 0.08 -3.93 -15.83
N PRO A 18 0.32 -2.79 -15.14
CA PRO A 18 -0.38 -1.52 -15.38
C PRO A 18 -0.47 -1.07 -16.83
N ASN A 19 0.54 -1.37 -17.61
CA ASN A 19 0.65 -0.90 -18.98
C ASN A 19 -0.28 -1.66 -19.93
N LEU A 20 -0.80 -2.81 -19.48
CA LEU A 20 -1.67 -3.70 -20.25
C LEU A 20 -3.15 -3.57 -19.86
N ILE A 21 -3.52 -2.52 -19.11
CA ILE A 21 -4.93 -2.25 -18.80
C ILE A 21 -5.69 -1.96 -20.09
N ASP A 22 -6.80 -2.66 -20.30
CA ASP A 22 -7.75 -2.37 -21.36
C ASP A 22 -8.62 -1.16 -20.98
N TRP A 23 -8.29 -0.01 -21.55
CA TRP A 23 -9.01 1.25 -21.32
C TRP A 23 -10.33 1.37 -22.10
N SER A 24 -10.67 0.38 -22.93
CA SER A 24 -11.97 0.32 -23.61
C SER A 24 -13.06 -0.32 -22.73
N ASP A 25 -12.67 -1.02 -21.66
CA ASP A 25 -13.59 -1.66 -20.74
C ASP A 25 -14.24 -0.64 -19.80
N SER A 26 -15.45 -0.20 -20.17
CA SER A 26 -16.27 0.72 -19.37
C SER A 26 -16.65 0.18 -17.98
N SER A 27 -16.40 -1.10 -17.68
CA SER A 27 -16.65 -1.68 -16.36
C SER A 27 -15.50 -1.49 -15.37
N LEU A 28 -14.33 -1.01 -15.82
CA LEU A 28 -13.20 -0.70 -14.94
C LEU A 28 -13.60 0.39 -13.92
N CYS A 29 -13.65 0.01 -12.64
CA CYS A 29 -14.07 0.90 -11.56
C CYS A 29 -12.91 1.44 -10.73
N GLY A 30 -11.75 0.77 -10.76
CA GLY A 30 -10.58 1.25 -10.05
C GLY A 30 -9.33 0.41 -10.22
N ILE A 31 -8.22 1.01 -9.82
CA ILE A 31 -6.90 0.40 -9.89
C ILE A 31 -6.24 0.41 -8.51
N LEU A 32 -5.45 -0.61 -8.21
CA LEU A 32 -4.60 -0.69 -7.01
C LEU A 32 -3.17 -1.02 -7.41
N VAL A 33 -2.30 -0.01 -7.30
CA VAL A 33 -0.87 -0.13 -7.58
C VAL A 33 -0.06 0.06 -6.31
N GLN A 34 1.23 -0.25 -6.33
CA GLN A 34 2.11 -0.08 -5.18
C GLN A 34 3.43 0.57 -5.62
N THR A 35 3.92 1.55 -4.86
CA THR A 35 5.24 2.16 -5.04
C THR A 35 5.83 2.55 -3.67
N PRO A 36 7.00 2.04 -3.26
CA PRO A 36 7.77 0.95 -3.90
C PRO A 36 6.95 -0.34 -4.02
N ASP A 37 7.13 -1.10 -5.10
CA ASP A 37 6.44 -2.38 -5.29
C ASP A 37 7.07 -3.53 -4.47
N ALA A 38 6.47 -4.72 -4.54
CA ALA A 38 6.95 -5.89 -3.79
C ALA A 38 8.32 -6.42 -4.23
N MET A 39 8.83 -6.00 -5.40
CA MET A 39 10.19 -6.28 -5.86
C MET A 39 11.16 -5.13 -5.53
N GLY A 40 10.67 -4.06 -4.89
CA GLY A 40 11.44 -2.87 -4.52
C GLY A 40 11.51 -1.80 -5.61
N MET A 41 10.81 -1.96 -6.74
CA MET A 41 10.85 -0.98 -7.83
C MET A 41 10.04 0.27 -7.47
N LEU A 42 10.62 1.43 -7.76
CA LEU A 42 9.91 2.70 -7.75
C LEU A 42 9.23 2.93 -9.09
N HIS A 43 7.96 3.33 -9.03
CA HIS A 43 7.15 3.65 -10.20
C HIS A 43 6.59 5.06 -10.08
N ASP A 44 6.66 5.84 -11.17
CA ASP A 44 5.89 7.07 -11.31
C ASP A 44 4.57 6.77 -12.02
N PHE A 45 3.48 6.76 -11.25
CA PHE A 45 2.14 6.49 -11.75
C PHE A 45 1.38 7.72 -12.21
N THR A 46 2.02 8.89 -12.35
CA THR A 46 1.34 10.14 -12.76
C THR A 46 0.52 9.98 -14.05
N THR A 47 1.12 9.36 -15.07
CA THR A 47 0.42 9.08 -16.34
C THR A 47 -0.72 8.08 -16.18
N LEU A 48 -0.51 7.05 -15.35
CA LEU A 48 -1.50 6.00 -15.09
C LEU A 48 -2.73 6.55 -14.35
N PHE A 49 -2.51 7.34 -13.30
CA PHE A 49 -3.58 8.00 -12.54
C PHE A 49 -4.31 9.02 -13.40
N GLY A 50 -3.61 9.74 -14.28
CA GLY A 50 -4.22 10.61 -15.28
C GLY A 50 -5.15 9.86 -16.25
N LYS A 51 -4.75 8.69 -16.76
CA LYS A 51 -5.61 7.83 -17.60
C LYS A 51 -6.82 7.31 -16.81
N THR A 52 -6.59 6.84 -15.59
CA THR A 52 -7.63 6.31 -14.69
C THR A 52 -8.71 7.35 -14.39
N LYS A 53 -8.29 8.58 -14.08
CA LYS A 53 -9.22 9.69 -13.84
C LYS A 53 -10.06 10.02 -15.07
N ARG A 54 -9.46 10.04 -16.28
CA ARG A 54 -10.20 10.26 -17.53
C ARG A 54 -11.21 9.16 -17.83
N HIS A 55 -10.94 7.93 -17.40
CA HIS A 55 -11.88 6.81 -17.51
C HIS A 55 -13.02 6.87 -16.46
N GLY A 56 -12.94 7.76 -15.46
CA GLY A 56 -13.91 7.81 -14.36
C GLY A 56 -13.73 6.70 -13.32
N ALA A 57 -12.56 6.05 -13.30
CA ALA A 57 -12.20 5.03 -12.32
C ALA A 57 -11.40 5.63 -11.15
N VAL A 58 -11.33 4.92 -10.02
CA VAL A 58 -10.61 5.36 -8.81
C VAL A 58 -9.18 4.80 -8.78
N SER A 59 -8.21 5.67 -8.48
CA SER A 59 -6.80 5.31 -8.33
C SER A 59 -6.41 5.09 -6.88
N CYS A 60 -6.06 3.86 -6.51
CA CYS A 60 -5.55 3.51 -5.19
C CYS A 60 -4.05 3.17 -5.25
N CYS A 61 -3.27 3.70 -4.31
CA CYS A 61 -1.84 3.42 -4.21
C CYS A 61 -1.47 2.88 -2.82
N GLY A 62 -0.89 1.68 -2.78
CA GLY A 62 -0.15 1.17 -1.63
C GLY A 62 1.23 1.84 -1.55
N THR A 63 1.66 2.26 -0.36
CA THR A 63 2.99 2.85 -0.17
C THR A 63 3.51 2.63 1.26
N ASP A 64 4.75 3.04 1.51
CA ASP A 64 5.44 2.97 2.80
C ASP A 64 5.75 4.39 3.31
N LEU A 65 5.39 4.70 4.56
CA LEU A 65 5.66 6.01 5.16
C LEU A 65 7.16 6.29 5.35
N MET A 66 7.98 5.24 5.50
CA MET A 66 9.44 5.39 5.60
C MET A 66 10.05 5.86 4.27
N ALA A 67 9.40 5.57 3.14
CA ALA A 67 9.79 6.06 1.83
C ALA A 67 9.33 7.53 1.57
N SER A 68 9.06 8.31 2.63
CA SER A 68 8.54 9.68 2.56
C SER A 68 9.48 10.71 1.93
N VAL A 69 10.73 10.34 1.65
CA VAL A 69 11.69 11.14 0.86
C VAL A 69 11.40 11.11 -0.65
N LEU A 70 10.51 10.23 -1.09
CA LEU A 70 10.08 10.11 -2.49
C LEU A 70 8.88 11.01 -2.78
N LYS A 71 8.65 11.29 -4.07
CA LYS A 71 7.41 11.93 -4.54
C LYS A 71 6.20 11.12 -4.02
N PRO A 72 5.31 11.69 -3.19
CA PRO A 72 4.22 10.93 -2.62
C PRO A 72 3.13 10.64 -3.66
N PRO A 73 2.36 9.53 -3.52
CA PRO A 73 1.33 9.17 -4.49
C PRO A 73 0.22 10.22 -4.68
N GLY A 74 -0.03 11.06 -3.66
CA GLY A 74 -0.97 12.18 -3.78
C GLY A 74 -0.56 13.20 -4.84
N GLU A 75 0.73 13.51 -4.96
CA GLU A 75 1.27 14.39 -6.00
C GLU A 75 1.30 13.73 -7.39
N MET A 76 1.27 12.39 -7.45
CA MET A 76 1.06 11.66 -8.71
C MET A 76 -0.41 11.67 -9.14
N GLY A 77 -1.34 12.04 -8.25
CA GLY A 77 -2.76 12.12 -8.53
C GLY A 77 -3.62 10.96 -8.01
N ALA A 78 -3.08 10.09 -7.14
CA ALA A 78 -3.85 9.03 -6.50
C ALA A 78 -5.07 9.57 -5.75
N ASP A 79 -6.20 8.86 -5.84
CA ASP A 79 -7.45 9.20 -5.14
C ASP A 79 -7.44 8.66 -3.70
N VAL A 80 -6.79 7.51 -3.51
CA VAL A 80 -6.65 6.81 -2.23
C VAL A 80 -5.19 6.38 -2.05
N VAL A 81 -4.62 6.63 -0.87
CA VAL A 81 -3.28 6.16 -0.49
C VAL A 81 -3.38 5.36 0.80
N LEU A 82 -2.81 4.17 0.82
CA LEU A 82 -2.88 3.26 1.96
C LEU A 82 -1.56 2.53 2.21
N GLY A 83 -1.40 1.98 3.41
CA GLY A 83 -0.23 1.19 3.77
C GLY A 83 -0.17 0.91 5.26
N SER A 84 0.99 0.48 5.73
CA SER A 84 1.24 0.21 7.14
C SER A 84 2.07 1.34 7.77
N ALA A 85 1.71 1.75 8.97
CA ALA A 85 2.51 2.65 9.80
C ALA A 85 3.47 1.89 10.74
N GLN A 86 3.65 0.58 10.55
CA GLN A 86 4.44 -0.28 11.46
C GLN A 86 5.86 0.23 11.68
N ARG A 87 6.54 0.66 10.62
CA ARG A 87 7.94 1.11 10.69
C ARG A 87 8.12 2.43 11.45
N PHE A 88 7.03 3.08 11.84
CA PHE A 88 7.06 4.25 12.70
C PHE A 88 6.95 3.78 14.16
N GLY A 89 7.99 3.08 14.63
CA GLY A 89 8.16 2.76 16.05
C GLY A 89 7.38 1.57 16.61
N ALA A 90 6.63 0.82 15.78
CA ALA A 90 5.97 -0.40 16.25
C ALA A 90 6.84 -1.65 16.02
N PRO A 91 6.87 -2.64 16.95
CA PRO A 91 7.59 -3.90 16.73
C PRO A 91 7.03 -4.72 15.57
N LEU A 92 7.83 -5.64 15.01
CA LEU A 92 7.37 -6.57 13.95
C LEU A 92 6.17 -7.41 14.39
N GLY A 93 6.13 -7.85 15.65
CA GLY A 93 4.98 -8.52 16.27
C GLY A 93 4.51 -9.79 15.55
N TYR A 94 5.38 -10.44 14.76
CA TYR A 94 5.04 -11.60 13.92
C TYR A 94 3.72 -11.44 13.13
N GLY A 95 3.43 -10.22 12.68
CA GLY A 95 2.23 -9.88 11.90
C GLY A 95 1.37 -8.78 12.51
N GLY A 96 1.53 -8.43 13.79
CA GLY A 96 0.80 -7.31 14.37
C GLY A 96 0.74 -7.29 15.90
N PRO A 97 -0.06 -6.38 16.48
CA PRO A 97 -0.92 -5.41 15.79
C PRO A 97 -0.15 -4.21 15.21
N HIS A 98 -0.59 -3.70 14.05
CA HIS A 98 -0.06 -2.48 13.43
C HIS A 98 -1.20 -1.60 12.92
N ALA A 99 -1.04 -0.28 13.04
CA ALA A 99 -1.97 0.65 12.41
C ALA A 99 -1.72 0.71 10.90
N ALA A 100 -2.77 0.47 10.13
CA ALA A 100 -2.78 0.84 8.71
C ALA A 100 -3.19 2.32 8.58
N PHE A 101 -2.59 3.03 7.63
CA PHE A 101 -3.04 4.36 7.24
C PHE A 101 -3.91 4.27 5.98
N PHE A 102 -4.86 5.20 5.86
CA PHE A 102 -5.78 5.29 4.74
C PHE A 102 -6.15 6.76 4.54
N ALA A 103 -5.62 7.36 3.47
CA ALA A 103 -5.85 8.75 3.09
C ALA A 103 -6.60 8.81 1.77
N VAL A 104 -7.49 9.78 1.61
CA VAL A 104 -8.27 9.98 0.38
C VAL A 104 -8.35 11.46 0.02
N LYS A 105 -8.69 11.77 -1.23
CA LYS A 105 -9.08 13.13 -1.61
C LYS A 105 -10.35 13.57 -0.88
N GLU A 106 -10.47 14.88 -0.67
CA GLU A 106 -11.57 15.51 0.08
C GLU A 106 -12.96 15.12 -0.46
N GLU A 107 -13.11 14.93 -1.76
CA GLU A 107 -14.36 14.50 -2.41
C GLU A 107 -14.85 13.12 -1.92
N PHE A 108 -13.94 12.25 -1.48
CA PHE A 108 -14.24 10.91 -0.95
C PHE A 108 -14.44 10.88 0.57
N LYS A 109 -14.37 12.02 1.29
CA LYS A 109 -14.43 12.05 2.77
C LYS A 109 -15.66 11.37 3.37
N ARG A 110 -16.78 11.37 2.64
CA ARG A 110 -18.04 10.72 3.07
C ARG A 110 -18.03 9.19 2.92
N LEU A 111 -17.04 8.64 2.22
CA LEU A 111 -16.87 7.22 1.94
C LEU A 111 -15.72 6.59 2.73
N ILE A 112 -14.95 7.38 3.50
CA ILE A 112 -13.85 6.88 4.33
C ILE A 112 -14.36 5.81 5.31
N PRO A 113 -13.70 4.65 5.40
CA PRO A 113 -14.03 3.64 6.40
C PRO A 113 -13.47 4.02 7.78
N GLY A 114 -14.19 3.66 8.84
CA GLY A 114 -13.74 3.84 10.23
C GLY A 114 -13.81 5.28 10.74
N ARG A 115 -13.07 5.52 11.83
CA ARG A 115 -13.14 6.74 12.64
C ARG A 115 -12.28 7.85 12.04
N VAL A 116 -12.78 9.08 12.12
CA VAL A 116 -12.05 10.30 11.72
C VAL A 116 -12.14 11.30 12.87
N ILE A 117 -11.02 11.87 13.27
CA ILE A 117 -10.97 12.93 14.29
C ILE A 117 -11.09 14.28 13.58
N GLY A 118 -11.96 15.16 14.10
CA GLY A 118 -12.15 16.51 13.59
C GLY A 118 -12.09 17.54 14.71
N ILE A 119 -11.69 18.76 14.35
CA ILE A 119 -11.68 19.93 15.23
C ILE A 119 -13.09 20.54 15.25
N SER A 120 -13.56 20.89 16.43
CA SER A 120 -14.86 21.51 16.72
C SER A 120 -14.65 22.59 17.80
N LYS A 121 -15.75 23.15 18.33
CA LYS A 121 -15.75 24.01 19.52
C LYS A 121 -16.48 23.33 20.67
N ASP A 122 -16.06 23.59 21.90
CA ASP A 122 -16.79 23.23 23.12
C ASP A 122 -17.88 24.26 23.47
N SER A 123 -18.54 24.08 24.62
CA SER A 123 -19.62 24.97 25.10
C SER A 123 -19.15 26.40 25.40
N THR A 124 -17.85 26.61 25.61
CA THR A 124 -17.23 27.93 25.84
C THR A 124 -16.70 28.57 24.56
N GLY A 125 -16.81 27.87 23.42
CA GLY A 125 -16.30 28.32 22.13
C GLY A 125 -14.83 27.97 21.88
N CYS A 126 -14.16 27.27 22.81
CA CYS A 126 -12.76 26.88 22.68
C CYS A 126 -12.59 25.70 21.70
N PRO A 127 -11.48 25.63 20.93
CA PRO A 127 -11.21 24.49 20.06
C PRO A 127 -11.12 23.17 20.83
N ALA A 128 -11.84 22.16 20.36
CA ALA A 128 -11.86 20.81 20.94
C ALA A 128 -11.87 19.73 19.84
N ILE A 129 -11.30 18.56 20.11
CA ILE A 129 -11.30 17.44 19.17
C ILE A 129 -12.46 16.47 19.46
N ARG A 130 -13.06 15.90 18.42
CA ARG A 130 -14.10 14.87 18.53
C ARG A 130 -14.07 13.92 17.35
N MET A 131 -14.77 12.78 17.47
CA MET A 131 -15.09 11.96 16.31
C MET A 131 -16.03 12.73 15.38
N ALA A 132 -15.68 12.78 14.10
CA ALA A 132 -16.39 13.51 13.06
C ALA A 132 -17.02 12.55 12.04
N LEU A 133 -18.12 13.01 11.41
CA LEU A 133 -18.84 12.27 10.37
C LEU A 133 -19.24 10.84 10.81
N GLN A 134 -19.66 10.66 12.05
CA GLN A 134 -19.98 9.35 12.64
C GLN A 134 -21.15 8.64 11.95
N THR A 135 -21.98 9.36 11.18
CA THR A 135 -23.07 8.78 10.38
C THR A 135 -22.58 7.80 9.31
N ARG A 136 -21.27 7.70 9.05
CA ARG A 136 -20.66 6.69 8.17
C ARG A 136 -20.46 5.33 8.83
N GLU A 137 -20.47 5.28 10.17
CA GLU A 137 -20.02 4.14 10.95
C GLU A 137 -21.17 3.16 11.28
N GLN A 138 -20.80 1.90 11.56
CA GLN A 138 -21.74 0.80 11.77
C GLN A 138 -22.73 1.02 12.93
N HIS A 139 -22.32 1.73 13.98
CA HIS A 139 -23.18 2.00 15.14
C HIS A 139 -24.37 2.93 14.83
N ILE A 140 -24.30 3.69 13.72
CA ILE A 140 -25.40 4.54 13.23
C ILE A 140 -26.04 3.92 11.99
N LYS A 141 -25.23 3.61 10.97
CA LYS A 141 -25.71 3.29 9.62
C LYS A 141 -25.84 1.78 9.35
N ARG A 142 -25.41 0.94 10.30
CA ARG A 142 -25.52 -0.54 10.27
C ARG A 142 -25.08 -1.12 8.92
N GLU A 143 -25.95 -1.84 8.23
CA GLU A 143 -25.69 -2.48 6.94
C GLU A 143 -25.36 -1.48 5.82
N ARG A 144 -25.80 -0.22 5.94
CA ARG A 144 -25.50 0.85 4.98
C ARG A 144 -24.23 1.63 5.34
N ALA A 145 -23.50 1.23 6.38
CA ALA A 145 -22.24 1.86 6.77
C ALA A 145 -21.16 1.67 5.70
N THR A 146 -20.15 2.53 5.75
CA THR A 146 -18.99 2.50 4.83
C THR A 146 -18.10 1.27 5.04
N SER A 147 -18.14 0.68 6.24
CA SER A 147 -17.39 -0.52 6.62
C SER A 147 -18.00 -1.14 7.87
N ASN A 148 -17.72 -2.43 8.10
CA ASN A 148 -18.08 -3.13 9.33
C ASN A 148 -17.06 -2.94 10.47
N ILE A 149 -15.99 -2.15 10.26
CA ILE A 149 -14.96 -1.91 11.27
C ILE A 149 -15.54 -1.19 12.52
N CYS A 150 -15.14 -1.62 13.71
CA CYS A 150 -15.52 -1.00 14.98
C CYS A 150 -14.29 -0.76 15.86
N THR A 151 -13.67 -1.84 16.35
CA THR A 151 -12.32 -1.81 16.92
C THR A 151 -11.32 -1.71 15.79
N SER A 152 -10.39 -0.76 15.90
CA SER A 152 -9.28 -0.58 14.97
C SER A 152 -7.97 -0.59 15.76
N GLN A 153 -6.95 0.12 15.30
CA GLN A 153 -5.60 0.09 15.87
C GLN A 153 -5.21 1.46 16.45
N ALA A 154 -6.06 2.00 17.33
CA ALA A 154 -5.89 3.35 17.88
C ALA A 154 -4.59 3.52 18.68
N LEU A 155 -4.24 2.55 19.53
CA LEU A 155 -3.00 2.60 20.30
C LEU A 155 -1.76 2.63 19.39
N LEU A 156 -1.72 1.78 18.37
CA LEU A 156 -0.58 1.69 17.46
C LEU A 156 -0.52 2.89 16.51
N ALA A 157 -1.67 3.49 16.19
CA ALA A 157 -1.71 4.76 15.48
C ALA A 157 -1.11 5.90 16.32
N ASN A 158 -1.39 5.91 17.63
CA ASN A 158 -0.77 6.87 18.55
C ASN A 158 0.74 6.66 18.67
N VAL A 159 1.23 5.41 18.73
CA VAL A 159 2.67 5.11 18.72
C VAL A 159 3.33 5.65 17.44
N ALA A 160 2.74 5.40 16.28
CA ALA A 160 3.26 5.93 15.01
C ALA A 160 3.24 7.46 14.95
N ALA A 161 2.21 8.10 15.50
CA ALA A 161 2.13 9.55 15.62
C ALA A 161 3.23 10.10 16.54
N PHE A 162 3.44 9.49 17.72
CA PHE A 162 4.52 9.90 18.63
C PHE A 162 5.90 9.67 18.05
N TYR A 163 6.10 8.62 17.25
CA TYR A 163 7.35 8.41 16.51
C TYR A 163 7.63 9.57 15.55
N ALA A 164 6.62 9.98 14.78
CA ALA A 164 6.75 11.12 13.87
C ALA A 164 6.96 12.46 14.61
N ILE A 165 6.29 12.66 15.75
CA ILE A 165 6.48 13.84 16.61
C ILE A 165 7.92 13.87 17.17
N TYR A 166 8.41 12.72 17.66
CA TYR A 166 9.72 12.62 18.30
C TYR A 166 10.87 12.88 17.33
N HIS A 167 10.81 12.30 16.12
CA HIS A 167 11.85 12.47 15.11
C HIS A 167 11.70 13.77 14.31
N GLY A 168 10.47 14.29 14.18
CA GLY A 168 10.18 15.42 13.30
C GLY A 168 10.46 15.10 11.83
N SER A 169 10.27 16.08 10.95
CA SER A 169 10.48 15.87 9.51
C SER A 169 11.94 15.63 9.14
N GLU A 170 12.88 16.25 9.87
CA GLU A 170 14.32 16.11 9.64
C GLU A 170 14.81 14.73 10.05
N GLY A 171 14.51 14.28 11.27
CA GLY A 171 14.92 12.95 11.74
C GLY A 171 14.31 11.82 10.91
N LEU A 172 13.07 11.96 10.44
CA LEU A 172 12.48 10.98 9.52
C LEU A 172 13.20 10.92 8.17
N LYS A 173 13.63 12.08 7.62
CA LYS A 173 14.44 12.13 6.40
C LYS A 173 15.81 11.51 6.61
N GLU A 174 16.44 11.75 7.76
CA GLU A 174 17.73 11.14 8.11
C GLU A 174 17.62 9.61 8.16
N ILE A 175 16.62 9.08 8.87
CA ILE A 175 16.37 7.63 8.95
C ILE A 175 16.13 7.05 7.56
N ALA A 176 15.25 7.67 6.77
CA ALA A 176 14.96 7.20 5.41
C ALA A 176 16.21 7.21 4.52
N SER A 177 17.03 8.26 4.64
CA SER A 177 18.28 8.39 3.88
C SER A 177 19.32 7.35 4.30
N GLU A 178 19.47 7.09 5.60
CA GLU A 178 20.38 6.07 6.11
C GLU A 178 19.99 4.67 5.62
N VAL A 179 18.70 4.34 5.69
CA VAL A 179 18.15 3.08 5.17
C VAL A 179 18.45 2.94 3.67
N HIS A 180 18.20 4.00 2.89
CA HIS A 180 18.47 3.99 1.46
C HIS A 180 19.97 3.83 1.14
N ILE A 181 20.85 4.52 1.88
CA ILE A 181 22.31 4.40 1.72
C ILE A 181 22.78 2.98 1.98
N LYS A 182 22.27 2.32 3.03
CA LYS A 182 22.59 0.91 3.32
C LYS A 182 22.15 -0.01 2.20
N ALA A 183 20.93 0.16 1.68
CA ALA A 183 20.42 -0.63 0.55
C ALA A 183 21.26 -0.42 -0.72
N LYS A 184 21.62 0.83 -1.02
CA LYS A 184 22.50 1.17 -2.15
C LYS A 184 23.90 0.57 -1.99
N THR A 185 24.45 0.61 -0.78
CA THR A 185 25.78 0.03 -0.48
C THR A 185 25.75 -1.48 -0.70
N LEU A 186 24.68 -2.15 -0.24
CA LEU A 186 24.47 -3.58 -0.49
C LEU A 186 24.35 -3.88 -1.99
N SER A 187 23.57 -3.09 -2.72
CA SER A 187 23.42 -3.21 -4.19
C SER A 187 24.77 -3.19 -4.90
N VAL A 188 25.58 -2.15 -4.67
CA VAL A 188 26.91 -2.00 -5.27
C VAL A 188 27.85 -3.14 -4.84
N GLY A 189 27.78 -3.57 -3.58
CA GLY A 189 28.57 -4.70 -3.07
C GLY A 189 28.22 -6.03 -3.73
N LEU A 190 26.95 -6.27 -4.05
CA LEU A 190 26.52 -7.49 -4.74
C LEU A 190 26.90 -7.47 -6.23
N GLU A 191 26.82 -6.31 -6.87
CA GLU A 191 27.26 -6.13 -8.26
C GLU A 191 28.77 -6.32 -8.42
N SER A 192 29.57 -5.84 -7.48
CA SER A 192 31.03 -5.96 -7.54
C SER A 192 31.53 -7.40 -7.45
N VAL A 193 30.75 -8.31 -6.85
CA VAL A 193 31.03 -9.75 -6.81
C VAL A 193 30.33 -10.53 -7.94
N GLY A 194 29.72 -9.83 -8.89
CA GLY A 194 29.20 -10.39 -10.13
C GLY A 194 27.74 -10.82 -10.12
N HIS A 195 26.96 -10.47 -9.08
CA HIS A 195 25.50 -10.60 -9.12
C HIS A 195 24.87 -9.46 -9.91
N THR A 196 23.62 -9.62 -10.33
CA THR A 196 22.90 -8.59 -11.09
C THR A 196 21.71 -8.09 -10.29
N VAL A 197 21.72 -6.80 -9.94
CA VAL A 197 20.57 -6.16 -9.31
C VAL A 197 19.54 -5.84 -10.41
N VAL A 198 18.32 -6.34 -10.24
CA VAL A 198 17.25 -6.23 -11.24
C VAL A 198 16.62 -4.84 -11.21
N ASN A 199 16.69 -4.16 -10.07
CA ASN A 199 16.04 -2.88 -9.89
C ASN A 199 16.79 -1.75 -10.61
N GLY A 200 16.07 -0.94 -11.38
CA GLY A 200 16.61 0.32 -11.89
C GLY A 200 16.70 1.38 -10.80
N THR A 201 15.59 1.59 -10.08
CA THR A 201 15.49 2.53 -8.95
C THR A 201 14.70 1.89 -7.82
N PHE A 202 15.18 2.04 -6.58
CA PHE A 202 14.60 1.43 -5.39
C PHE A 202 14.80 2.33 -4.15
N PHE A 203 14.01 2.07 -3.09
CA PHE A 203 14.19 2.71 -1.79
C PHE A 203 15.09 1.87 -0.88
N ASP A 204 14.58 0.78 -0.32
CA ASP A 204 15.30 -0.05 0.65
C ASP A 204 15.31 -1.55 0.31
N THR A 205 14.61 -1.92 -0.77
CA THR A 205 14.40 -3.29 -1.19
C THR A 205 15.05 -3.50 -2.55
N ILE A 206 15.93 -4.50 -2.65
CA ILE A 206 16.58 -4.91 -3.89
C ILE A 206 16.23 -6.36 -4.23
N THR A 207 16.02 -6.60 -5.51
CA THR A 207 15.86 -7.91 -6.13
C THR A 207 17.12 -8.23 -6.91
N VAL A 208 17.69 -9.40 -6.67
CA VAL A 208 19.02 -9.75 -7.19
C VAL A 208 18.95 -11.09 -7.90
N ASN A 209 19.43 -11.12 -9.14
CA ASN A 209 19.74 -12.34 -9.86
C ASN A 209 21.13 -12.81 -9.45
N LEU A 210 21.17 -13.94 -8.74
CA LEU A 210 22.41 -14.54 -8.28
C LEU A 210 23.16 -15.19 -9.45
N LYS A 211 24.49 -15.12 -9.38
CA LYS A 211 25.41 -15.71 -10.36
C LYS A 211 26.33 -16.67 -9.64
N GLY A 212 26.47 -17.88 -10.17
CA GLY A 212 27.39 -18.90 -9.61
C GLY A 212 26.91 -19.56 -8.31
N ILE A 213 25.70 -19.26 -7.82
CA ILE A 213 25.07 -19.91 -6.67
C ILE A 213 23.56 -19.97 -6.89
N THR A 214 22.94 -21.06 -6.43
CA THR A 214 21.47 -21.19 -6.47
C THR A 214 20.83 -20.30 -5.40
N PRO A 215 19.61 -19.79 -5.62
CA PRO A 215 18.87 -19.08 -4.58
C PRO A 215 18.72 -19.87 -3.27
N GLU A 216 18.49 -21.18 -3.35
CA GLU A 216 18.31 -22.06 -2.19
C GLU A 216 19.59 -22.20 -1.36
N ASP A 217 20.75 -22.35 -2.02
CA ASP A 217 22.05 -22.43 -1.35
C ASP A 217 22.41 -21.08 -0.71
N TYR A 218 22.10 -19.98 -1.40
CA TYR A 218 22.34 -18.63 -0.88
C TYR A 218 21.48 -18.36 0.37
N VAL A 219 20.19 -18.71 0.34
CA VAL A 219 19.30 -18.67 1.52
C VAL A 219 19.89 -19.47 2.67
N THR A 220 20.36 -20.70 2.40
CA THR A 220 20.96 -21.56 3.43
C THR A 220 22.20 -20.92 4.05
N CYS A 221 23.05 -20.27 3.25
CA CYS A 221 24.20 -19.51 3.74
C CYS A 221 23.78 -18.31 4.60
N CYS A 222 22.72 -17.58 4.22
CA CYS A 222 22.19 -16.46 4.99
C CYS A 222 21.59 -16.91 6.33
N VAL A 223 20.81 -18.00 6.34
CA VAL A 223 20.19 -18.56 7.55
C VAL A 223 21.24 -19.00 8.56
N LYS A 224 22.35 -19.61 8.11
CA LYS A 224 23.50 -19.95 8.97
C LYS A 224 24.11 -18.71 9.67
N LYS A 225 23.91 -17.52 9.11
CA LYS A 225 24.32 -16.23 9.67
C LYS A 225 23.19 -15.49 10.40
N GLY A 226 22.02 -16.11 10.58
CA GLY A 226 20.86 -15.49 11.22
C GLY A 226 20.14 -14.46 10.35
N ILE A 227 20.35 -14.49 9.02
CA ILE A 227 19.74 -13.55 8.08
C ILE A 227 18.67 -14.28 7.27
N ASN A 228 17.46 -13.74 7.28
CA ASN A 228 16.37 -14.20 6.41
C ASN A 228 16.29 -13.31 5.17
N ILE A 229 16.18 -13.94 4.00
CA ILE A 229 15.97 -13.25 2.73
C ILE A 229 14.73 -13.82 2.04
N LEU A 230 14.06 -12.99 1.25
CA LEU A 230 12.91 -13.42 0.48
C LEU A 230 13.36 -14.09 -0.82
N LEU A 231 13.04 -15.37 -0.97
CA LEU A 231 13.27 -16.11 -2.20
C LEU A 231 12.11 -15.86 -3.18
N ILE A 232 12.40 -15.31 -4.35
CA ILE A 232 11.43 -15.03 -5.40
C ILE A 232 11.52 -16.12 -6.47
N ILE A 233 10.49 -16.96 -6.57
CA ILE A 233 10.38 -17.96 -7.63
C ILE A 233 9.56 -17.36 -8.77
N VAL A 234 10.22 -17.00 -9.87
CA VAL A 234 9.54 -16.59 -11.11
C VAL A 234 9.13 -17.85 -11.87
N MET A 235 7.95 -18.39 -11.59
CA MET A 235 7.40 -19.50 -12.37
C MET A 235 6.93 -19.00 -13.75
N ALA A 236 7.16 -19.79 -14.79
CA ALA A 236 6.51 -19.60 -16.09
C ALA A 236 4.97 -19.61 -15.93
N PRO A 237 4.21 -18.88 -16.77
CA PRO A 237 2.75 -18.83 -16.66
C PRO A 237 2.15 -20.24 -16.82
N SER A 238 1.75 -20.84 -15.71
CA SER A 238 1.00 -22.11 -15.69
C SER A 238 -0.49 -21.83 -15.90
N PRO A 239 -1.19 -22.60 -16.76
CA PRO A 239 -2.64 -22.50 -16.92
C PRO A 239 -3.44 -23.00 -15.68
N TYR A 240 -2.77 -23.55 -14.65
CA TYR A 240 -3.43 -24.12 -13.47
C TYR A 240 -3.01 -23.44 -12.16
N ARG A 241 -3.94 -22.65 -11.62
CA ARG A 241 -4.33 -22.44 -10.20
C ARG A 241 -3.23 -22.30 -9.10
N TRP A 242 -3.26 -21.12 -8.48
CA TRP A 242 -3.01 -20.77 -7.05
C TRP A 242 -1.62 -20.43 -6.50
N MET A 243 -0.51 -20.59 -7.22
CA MET A 243 0.78 -20.03 -6.77
C MET A 243 1.11 -18.80 -7.61
N ARG A 244 0.87 -17.61 -7.04
CA ARG A 244 0.94 -16.34 -7.80
C ARG A 244 2.38 -15.84 -7.91
N PRO A 245 2.85 -15.43 -9.10
CA PRO A 245 4.04 -14.59 -9.22
C PRO A 245 3.83 -13.29 -8.43
N VAL A 246 4.92 -12.70 -7.93
CA VAL A 246 4.92 -11.43 -7.20
C VAL A 246 4.13 -10.39 -8.01
N PRO A 247 2.93 -9.98 -7.57
CA PRO A 247 2.06 -9.17 -8.42
C PRO A 247 2.60 -7.74 -8.51
N ARG A 248 2.91 -7.29 -9.73
CA ARG A 248 3.37 -5.91 -10.01
C ARG A 248 2.25 -4.87 -9.85
N ALA A 249 0.98 -5.27 -10.00
CA ALA A 249 -0.18 -4.48 -9.67
C ALA A 249 -1.48 -5.32 -9.66
N MET A 250 -2.55 -4.77 -9.09
CA MET A 250 -3.88 -5.39 -9.04
C MET A 250 -4.95 -4.41 -9.50
N TYR A 251 -5.75 -4.79 -10.48
CA TYR A 251 -6.83 -3.97 -11.05
C TYR A 251 -8.18 -4.58 -10.74
N CYS A 252 -9.19 -3.74 -10.51
CA CYS A 252 -10.51 -4.16 -10.09
C CYS A 252 -11.53 -3.78 -11.16
N LEU A 253 -12.22 -4.77 -11.70
CA LEU A 253 -13.28 -4.63 -12.70
C LEU A 253 -14.66 -4.79 -12.03
N SER A 254 -15.57 -3.91 -12.41
CA SER A 254 -17.01 -3.86 -12.14
C SER A 254 -17.48 -3.34 -10.77
N TRP A 255 -18.22 -2.23 -10.83
CA TRP A 255 -19.48 -2.01 -10.11
C TRP A 255 -20.55 -1.69 -11.16
N ARG A 256 -21.29 -2.69 -11.68
CA ARG A 256 -22.56 -2.39 -12.37
C ARG A 256 -23.62 -2.18 -11.28
N GLN A 257 -24.14 -0.95 -11.16
CA GLN A 257 -25.41 -0.70 -10.50
C GLN A 257 -26.46 -1.61 -11.15
N GLN A 258 -26.79 -2.71 -10.49
CA GLN A 258 -28.12 -3.29 -10.68
C GLN A 258 -29.08 -2.29 -10.08
N GLY A 259 -29.80 -1.57 -10.95
CA GLY A 259 -30.92 -0.75 -10.57
C GLY A 259 -31.94 -1.61 -9.84
N TYR A 260 -31.96 -1.52 -8.52
CA TYR A 260 -33.09 -1.93 -7.73
C TYR A 260 -34.01 -0.72 -7.61
N ASN A 261 -34.95 -0.63 -8.54
CA ASN A 261 -36.23 0.00 -8.26
C ASN A 261 -36.89 -0.87 -7.19
N PHE A 262 -36.97 -0.37 -5.96
CA PHE A 262 -37.97 -0.81 -5.01
C PHE A 262 -38.75 0.44 -4.57
N LEU A 263 -40.06 0.35 -4.84
CA LEU A 263 -41.11 1.21 -4.32
C LEU A 263 -41.00 1.41 -2.82
#